data_AF-A0A8J7T864-F1
#
_entry.id   AF-A0A8J7T864-F1
#
_cell.length_a   1.000
_cell.length_b   1.000
_cell.length_c   1.000
_cell.angle_alpha   90.00
_cell.angle_beta   90.00
_cell.angle_gamma   90.00
#
_symmetry.space_group_name_H-M   'P 1'
#
loop_
_entity.id
_entity.type
_entity.pdbx_description
1 polymer ?
#
loop_
_entity_poly.entity_id
_entity_poly.type
_entity_poly.pdbx_seq_one_letter_code
_entity_poly.pdbx_strand_id
1 'polypeptide(L)'
;MRPHRRYSAMERLKVYLFSTFLVFVVFAQSLFFKIVSVVSPTLTKTILLKLGERSTMTQNPKFRYEDWGPTFYQLAFPKAVLAFLRKSIRDEAFVGHPAPDTAVLTLEREKTSVCSFMRGDRPLVLSFGSCT
;
A
#
# COMPACT_ATOMS: atom_id res chain seq x y z
N MET A 1 33.71 0.74 -12.84
CA MET A 1 32.77 1.22 -11.81
C MET A 1 31.49 1.67 -12.50
N ARG A 2 30.37 0.96 -12.30
CA ARG A 2 29.07 1.24 -12.96
C ARG A 2 28.29 2.36 -12.25
N PRO A 3 27.42 3.12 -12.97
CA PRO A 3 26.71 4.28 -12.43
C PRO A 3 25.47 3.87 -11.61
N HIS A 4 25.61 2.99 -10.61
CA HIS A 4 24.48 2.55 -9.78
C HIS A 4 23.83 3.69 -8.98
N ARG A 5 24.62 4.73 -8.64
CA ARG A 5 24.18 5.84 -7.79
C ARG A 5 23.07 6.72 -8.42
N ARG A 6 22.99 6.83 -9.76
CA ARG A 6 21.99 7.66 -10.45
C ARG A 6 20.62 6.98 -10.59
N TYR A 7 20.59 5.66 -10.73
CA TYR A 7 19.34 4.89 -10.86
C TYR A 7 18.51 4.92 -9.56
N SER A 8 19.18 4.76 -8.41
CA SER A 8 18.53 4.79 -7.09
C SER A 8 17.82 6.11 -6.78
N ALA A 9 18.38 7.26 -7.16
CA ALA A 9 17.74 8.56 -6.89
C ALA A 9 16.47 8.78 -7.73
N MET A 10 16.48 8.33 -8.99
CA MET A 10 15.30 8.41 -9.86
C MET A 10 14.19 7.46 -9.41
N GLU A 11 14.55 6.25 -8.96
CA GLU A 11 13.58 5.29 -8.39
C GLU A 11 12.89 5.87 -7.16
N ARG A 12 13.66 6.44 -6.23
CA ARG A 12 13.11 7.11 -5.04
C ARG A 12 12.21 8.29 -5.41
N LEU A 13 12.65 9.15 -6.34
CA LEU A 13 11.85 10.29 -6.80
C LEU A 13 10.51 9.83 -7.39
N LYS A 14 10.50 8.77 -8.20
CA LYS A 14 9.27 8.19 -8.76
C LYS A 14 8.33 7.72 -7.65
N VAL A 15 8.84 6.99 -6.65
CA VAL A 15 8.04 6.52 -5.51
C VAL A 15 7.42 7.70 -4.74
N TYR A 16 8.20 8.75 -4.46
CA TYR A 16 7.70 9.92 -3.75
C TYR A 16 6.67 10.72 -4.56
N LEU A 17 6.91 10.95 -5.85
CA LEU A 17 5.98 11.64 -6.73
C LEU A 17 4.67 10.86 -6.87
N PHE A 18 4.76 9.55 -7.12
CA PHE A 18 3.58 8.69 -7.23
C PHE A 18 2.78 8.65 -5.93
N SER A 19 3.45 8.47 -4.79
CA SER A 19 2.78 8.46 -3.47
C SER A 19 2.10 9.79 -3.18
N THR A 20 2.77 10.91 -3.48
CA THR A 20 2.21 12.26 -3.33
C THR A 20 0.98 12.46 -4.22
N PHE A 21 1.06 12.03 -5.48
CA PHE A 21 -0.06 12.06 -6.41
C PHE A 21 -1.25 11.22 -5.89
N LEU A 22 -1.01 10.01 -5.39
CA LEU A 22 -2.06 9.17 -4.81
C LEU A 22 -2.75 9.83 -3.62
N VAL A 23 -2.00 10.51 -2.75
CA VAL A 23 -2.59 11.28 -1.64
C VAL A 23 -3.56 12.33 -2.19
N PHE A 24 -3.14 13.13 -3.17
CA PHE A 24 -4.02 14.14 -3.78
C PHE A 24 -5.28 13.52 -4.39
N VAL A 25 -5.14 12.41 -5.13
CA VAL A 25 -6.28 11.70 -5.74
C VAL A 25 -7.27 11.22 -4.67
N VAL A 26 -6.79 10.64 -3.57
CA VAL A 26 -7.65 10.10 -2.51
C VAL A 26 -8.40 11.20 -1.77
N PHE A 27 -7.76 12.33 -1.51
CA PHE A 27 -8.41 13.49 -0.92
C PHE A 27 -9.47 14.10 -1.87
N ALA A 28 -9.12 14.28 -3.15
CA ALA A 28 -10.05 14.78 -4.16
C ALA A 28 -11.27 13.85 -4.34
N GLN A 29 -11.04 12.55 -4.41
CA GLN A 29 -12.10 11.54 -4.48
C GLN A 29 -13.01 11.58 -3.25
N SER A 30 -12.43 11.67 -2.04
CA SER A 30 -13.21 11.73 -0.81
C SER A 30 -14.08 12.98 -0.73
N LEU A 31 -13.54 14.12 -1.18
CA LEU A 31 -14.28 15.37 -1.28
C LEU A 31 -15.40 15.28 -2.32
N PHE A 32 -15.11 14.71 -3.50
CA PHE A 32 -16.11 14.48 -4.53
C PHE A 32 -17.28 13.64 -4.01
N PHE A 33 -17.00 12.48 -3.40
CA PHE A 33 -18.07 11.65 -2.83
C PHE A 33 -18.78 12.32 -1.67
N LYS A 34 -18.10 13.14 -0.87
CA LYS A 34 -18.75 13.92 0.19
C LYS A 34 -19.77 14.89 -0.39
N ILE A 35 -19.41 15.64 -1.44
CA ILE A 35 -20.31 16.57 -2.12
C ILE A 35 -21.51 15.81 -2.71
N VAL A 36 -21.27 14.75 -3.46
CA VAL A 36 -22.34 13.95 -4.08
C VAL A 36 -23.25 13.33 -3.01
N SER A 37 -22.71 12.89 -1.87
CA SER A 37 -23.51 12.33 -0.77
C SER A 37 -24.48 13.33 -0.14
N VAL A 38 -24.10 14.61 -0.10
CA VAL A 38 -24.94 15.69 0.43
C VAL A 38 -26.02 16.09 -0.58
N VAL A 39 -25.69 16.09 -1.87
CA VAL A 39 -26.64 16.45 -2.94
C VAL A 39 -27.62 15.30 -3.22
N SER A 40 -27.12 14.07 -3.33
CA SER A 40 -27.92 12.88 -3.61
C SER A 40 -27.29 11.62 -2.99
N PRO A 41 -27.80 11.15 -1.84
CA PRO A 41 -27.33 9.91 -1.23
C PRO A 41 -27.63 8.69 -2.11
N THR A 42 -28.75 8.71 -2.84
CA THR A 42 -29.15 7.63 -3.77
C THR A 42 -28.19 7.49 -4.94
N LEU A 43 -27.76 8.63 -5.53
CA LEU A 43 -26.75 8.62 -6.60
C LEU A 43 -25.41 8.09 -6.06
N THR A 44 -25.00 8.55 -4.89
CA THR A 44 -23.75 8.12 -4.23
C THR A 44 -23.73 6.61 -4.02
N LYS A 45 -24.83 6.04 -3.49
CA LYS A 45 -24.96 4.59 -3.29
C LYS A 45 -24.86 3.84 -4.60
N THR A 46 -25.53 4.30 -5.65
CA THR A 46 -25.48 3.67 -6.98
C THR A 46 -24.07 3.69 -7.58
N ILE A 47 -23.38 4.83 -7.53
CA ILE A 47 -22.01 4.95 -8.07
C ILE A 47 -21.05 4.04 -7.30
N LEU A 48 -21.10 4.07 -5.97
CA LEU A 48 -20.22 3.26 -5.14
C LEU A 48 -20.49 1.78 -5.30
N LEU A 49 -21.75 1.34 -5.41
CA LEU A 49 -22.07 -0.07 -5.68
C LEU A 49 -21.49 -0.54 -7.02
N LYS A 50 -21.63 0.25 -8.09
CA LYS A 50 -21.02 -0.05 -9.39
C LYS A 50 -19.49 -0.09 -9.33
N LEU A 51 -18.87 0.78 -8.52
CA LEU A 51 -17.43 0.73 -8.27
C LEU A 51 -17.05 -0.55 -7.50
N GLY A 52 -17.86 -0.90 -6.50
CA GLY A 52 -17.74 -2.11 -5.70
C GLY A 52 -17.82 -3.39 -6.51
N GLU A 53 -18.69 -3.45 -7.52
CA GLU A 53 -18.82 -4.57 -8.47
C GLU A 53 -17.58 -4.80 -9.32
N ARG A 54 -16.82 -3.73 -9.64
CA ARG A 54 -15.53 -3.85 -10.32
C ARG A 54 -14.41 -4.33 -9.39
N SER A 55 -14.68 -4.39 -8.10
CA SER A 55 -13.78 -4.90 -7.07
C SER A 55 -14.34 -6.18 -6.46
N THR A 56 -13.65 -6.75 -5.48
CA THR A 56 -14.14 -7.89 -4.71
C THR A 56 -15.08 -7.48 -3.56
N MET A 57 -15.30 -6.18 -3.33
CA MET A 57 -16.03 -5.67 -2.16
C MET A 57 -17.53 -6.03 -2.16
N THR A 58 -18.16 -6.23 -3.32
CA THR A 58 -19.58 -6.63 -3.39
C THR A 58 -19.79 -8.14 -3.45
N GLN A 59 -18.71 -8.92 -3.57
CA GLN A 59 -18.79 -10.38 -3.71
C GLN A 59 -19.00 -11.11 -2.36
N ASN A 60 -18.70 -10.43 -1.25
CA ASN A 60 -18.86 -11.01 0.08
C ASN A 60 -20.26 -10.69 0.64
N PRO A 61 -21.15 -11.69 0.81
CA PRO A 61 -22.52 -11.46 1.31
C PRO A 61 -22.54 -10.99 2.77
N LYS A 62 -21.46 -11.20 3.53
CA LYS A 62 -21.32 -10.68 4.91
C LYS A 62 -20.79 -9.24 4.96
N PHE A 63 -20.46 -8.64 3.82
CA PHE A 63 -19.88 -7.30 3.74
C PHE A 63 -20.82 -6.38 2.96
N ARG A 64 -21.71 -5.72 3.70
CA ARG A 64 -22.78 -4.93 3.12
C ARG A 64 -22.28 -3.56 2.71
N TYR A 65 -23.02 -2.90 1.81
CA TYR A 65 -22.73 -1.52 1.41
C TYR A 65 -22.58 -0.58 2.61
N GLU A 66 -23.40 -0.75 3.64
CA GLU A 66 -23.38 0.08 4.83
C GLU A 66 -22.06 -0.03 5.61
N ASP A 67 -21.34 -1.15 5.48
CA ASP A 67 -20.07 -1.40 6.17
C ASP A 67 -18.88 -0.68 5.50
N TRP A 68 -18.96 -0.41 4.20
CA TRP A 68 -17.81 0.09 3.43
C TRP A 68 -18.09 1.30 2.55
N GLY A 69 -19.28 1.43 1.99
CA GLY A 69 -19.67 2.55 1.13
C GLY A 69 -19.43 3.91 1.79
N PRO A 70 -19.89 4.11 3.04
CA PRO A 70 -19.66 5.37 3.75
C PRO A 70 -18.20 5.76 3.94
N THR A 71 -17.28 4.78 3.96
CA THR A 71 -15.85 5.06 4.18
C THR A 71 -15.26 5.94 3.06
N PHE A 72 -15.78 5.85 1.84
CA PHE A 72 -15.30 6.60 0.67
C PHE A 72 -15.44 8.12 0.77
N TYR A 73 -16.30 8.63 1.66
CA TYR A 73 -16.47 10.07 1.92
C TYR A 73 -16.23 10.44 3.39
N GLN A 74 -15.68 9.53 4.17
CA GLN A 74 -15.23 9.78 5.54
C GLN A 74 -13.71 10.02 5.56
N LEU A 75 -13.26 10.89 6.46
CA LEU A 75 -11.83 11.15 6.66
C LEU A 75 -11.04 9.91 7.11
N ALA A 76 -11.72 8.86 7.59
CA ALA A 76 -11.09 7.59 7.93
C ALA A 76 -10.36 6.96 6.73
N PHE A 77 -10.92 7.06 5.51
CA PHE A 77 -10.32 6.46 4.32
C PHE A 77 -9.01 7.16 3.90
N PRO A 78 -8.95 8.50 3.70
CA PRO A 78 -7.69 9.19 3.45
C PRO A 78 -6.64 8.97 4.53
N LYS A 79 -7.04 8.93 5.81
CA LYS A 79 -6.12 8.65 6.93
C LYS A 79 -5.52 7.25 6.82
N ALA A 80 -6.33 6.24 6.50
CA ALA A 80 -5.86 4.87 6.31
C ALA A 80 -4.88 4.76 5.14
N VAL A 81 -5.20 5.41 4.00
CA VAL A 81 -4.30 5.43 2.84
C VAL A 81 -3.00 6.15 3.16
N LEU A 82 -3.03 7.28 3.86
CA LEU A 82 -1.82 8.00 4.26
C LEU A 82 -0.95 7.17 5.22
N ALA A 83 -1.57 6.48 6.18
CA ALA A 83 -0.87 5.57 7.09
C ALA A 83 -0.21 4.41 6.32
N PHE A 84 -0.93 3.83 5.35
CA PHE A 84 -0.41 2.80 4.47
C PHE A 84 0.77 3.32 3.64
N LEU A 85 0.62 4.43 2.92
CA LEU A 85 1.68 5.01 2.08
C LEU A 85 2.90 5.39 2.90
N ARG A 86 2.73 5.98 4.09
CA ARG A 86 3.85 6.29 5.00
C ARG A 86 4.62 5.03 5.38
N LYS A 87 3.93 3.93 5.68
CA LYS A 87 4.55 2.65 6.00
C LYS A 87 5.28 2.09 4.76
N SER A 88 4.61 2.05 3.61
CA SER A 88 5.19 1.53 2.37
C SER A 88 6.44 2.29 1.95
N ILE A 89 6.43 3.63 2.02
CA ILE A 89 7.60 4.46 1.72
C ILE A 89 8.78 4.17 2.66
N ARG A 90 8.51 3.87 3.93
CA ARG A 90 9.56 3.58 4.91
C ARG A 90 10.14 2.17 4.72
N ASP A 91 9.30 1.23 4.32
CA ASP A 91 9.66 -0.18 4.21
C ASP A 91 10.21 -0.51 2.78
N GLU A 92 10.24 0.46 1.86
CA GLU A 92 10.85 0.36 0.52
C GLU A 92 12.37 0.20 0.58
N ALA A 93 12.89 -0.81 -0.12
CA ALA A 93 14.31 -1.10 -0.23
C ALA A 93 14.84 -0.72 -1.63
N PHE A 94 15.94 0.04 -1.68
CA PHE A 94 16.51 0.53 -2.93
C PHE A 94 17.89 -0.08 -3.20
N VAL A 95 18.19 -0.39 -4.46
CA VAL A 95 19.48 -0.95 -4.86
C VAL A 95 20.61 0.03 -4.51
N GLY A 96 21.67 -0.50 -3.89
CA GLY A 96 22.84 0.27 -3.46
C GLY A 96 22.70 0.98 -2.11
N HIS A 97 21.58 0.77 -1.40
CA HIS A 97 21.39 1.16 -0.01
C HIS A 97 21.51 -0.05 0.93
N PRO A 98 21.65 0.16 2.25
CA PRO A 98 21.63 -0.94 3.21
C PRO A 98 20.35 -1.77 3.07
N ALA A 99 20.50 -3.10 3.01
CA ALA A 99 19.37 -4.01 3.02
C ALA A 99 18.62 -3.91 4.36
N PRO A 100 17.27 -3.92 4.38
CA PRO A 100 16.51 -3.85 5.61
C PRO A 100 16.70 -5.15 6.42
N ASP A 101 17.03 -5.01 7.71
CA ASP A 101 17.13 -6.14 8.63
C ASP A 101 15.76 -6.44 9.25
N THR A 102 14.88 -7.04 8.45
CA THR A 102 13.50 -7.37 8.86
C THR A 102 13.45 -8.67 9.66
N ALA A 103 12.51 -8.74 10.61
CA ALA A 103 12.27 -9.95 11.38
C ALA A 103 11.64 -11.05 10.51
N VAL A 104 12.13 -12.28 10.66
CA VAL A 104 11.62 -13.49 10.01
C VAL A 104 11.46 -14.61 11.02
N LEU A 105 10.64 -15.62 10.68
CA LEU A 105 10.48 -16.83 11.48
C LEU A 105 11.12 -18.00 10.75
N THR A 106 11.86 -18.84 11.46
CA THR A 106 12.36 -20.10 10.92
C THR A 106 11.24 -21.15 10.85
N LEU A 107 11.54 -22.30 10.23
CA LEU A 107 10.60 -23.43 10.19
C LEU A 107 10.31 -23.99 11.59
N GLU A 108 11.28 -23.85 12.50
CA GLU A 108 11.21 -24.22 13.90
C GLU A 108 10.45 -23.18 14.76
N ARG A 109 9.88 -22.15 14.13
CA ARG A 109 9.15 -21.03 14.76
C ARG A 109 10.03 -20.12 15.63
N GLU A 110 11.34 -20.13 15.40
CA GLU A 110 12.24 -19.21 16.07
C GLU A 110 12.23 -17.85 15.39
N LYS A 111 12.18 -16.78 16.19
CA LYS A 111 12.22 -15.41 15.70
C LYS A 111 13.67 -14.99 15.48
N THR A 112 13.98 -14.64 14.24
CA THR A 112 15.30 -14.18 13.81
C THR A 112 15.17 -12.98 12.86
N SER A 113 16.25 -12.54 12.23
CA SER A 113 16.28 -11.43 11.27
C SER A 113 16.93 -11.84 9.95
N VAL A 114 16.70 -11.08 8.88
CA VAL A 114 17.29 -11.37 7.55
C VAL A 114 18.81 -11.36 7.61
N CYS A 115 19.41 -10.38 8.32
CA CYS A 115 20.86 -10.25 8.38
C CYS A 115 21.54 -11.37 9.18
N SER A 116 20.81 -12.10 10.04
CA SER A 116 21.37 -13.23 10.79
C SER A 116 21.85 -14.37 9.88
N PHE A 117 21.34 -14.44 8.64
CA PHE A 117 21.73 -15.46 7.66
C PHE A 117 22.97 -15.06 6.84
N MET A 118 23.49 -13.85 7.00
CA MET A 118 24.72 -13.42 6.34
C MET A 118 25.95 -14.15 6.91
N ARG A 119 26.90 -14.50 6.04
CA ARG A 119 28.14 -15.18 6.42
C ARG A 119 29.35 -14.41 5.89
N GLY A 120 29.87 -13.49 6.70
CA GLY A 120 30.93 -12.57 6.31
C GLY A 120 30.52 -11.77 5.07
N ASP A 121 31.43 -11.65 4.10
CA ASP A 121 31.21 -10.88 2.86
C ASP A 121 30.52 -11.67 1.74
N ARG A 122 30.01 -12.87 2.03
CA ARG A 122 29.34 -13.69 1.02
C ARG A 122 27.96 -13.10 0.69
N PRO A 123 27.59 -12.97 -0.60
CA PRO A 123 26.25 -12.53 -0.98
C PRO A 123 25.17 -13.48 -0.43
N LEU A 124 24.15 -12.90 0.21
CA LEU A 124 22.94 -13.59 0.61
C LEU A 124 21.86 -13.36 -0.46
N VAL A 125 21.33 -14.43 -1.05
CA VAL A 125 20.25 -14.37 -2.03
C VAL A 125 18.93 -14.73 -1.36
N LEU A 126 17.93 -13.86 -1.49
CA LEU A 126 16.60 -14.05 -0.92
C LEU A 126 15.61 -14.42 -2.03
N SER A 127 14.80 -15.43 -1.79
CA SER A 127 13.68 -15.81 -2.65
C SER A 127 12.41 -15.82 -1.82
N PHE A 128 11.45 -14.97 -2.19
CA PHE A 128 10.16 -14.85 -1.52
C PHE A 128 9.08 -15.43 -2.43
N GLY A 129 8.21 -16.26 -1.87
CA GLY A 129 7.10 -16.88 -2.62
C GLY A 129 6.15 -17.64 -1.69
N SER A 130 5.02 -18.06 -2.24
CA SER A 130 4.02 -18.89 -1.58
C SER A 130 3.54 -19.98 -2.54
N CYS A 131 2.99 -21.07 -2.00
CA CYS A 131 2.43 -22.18 -2.79
C CYS A 131 0.99 -21.92 -3.28
N THR A 132 0.51 -20.68 -3.18
CA THR A 132 -0.87 -20.27 -3.54
C THR A 132 -1.01 -19.98 -5.01
#